data_AF-A0A3M3LPV0-F1
#
_entry.id   AF-A0A3M3LPV0-F1
#
_cell.length_a   1.000
_cell.length_b   1.000
_cell.length_c   1.000
_cell.angle_alpha   90.00
_cell.angle_beta   90.00
_cell.angle_gamma   90.00
#
_symmetry.space_group_name_H-M   'P 1'
#
loop_
_entity.id
_entity.type
_entity.pdbx_description
1 polymer ?
#
loop_
_entity_poly.entity_id
_entity_poly.type
_entity_poly.pdbx_seq_one_letter_code
_entity_poly.pdbx_strand_id
1 'polypeptide(L)'
;MEKLGVDRRTYTSGEHKAFLDPFQPQKADETQFWQSVLDTTHRQFIASVKQGRGDRLKDKDHPELFSGLIWTGEQAVGLGLVDGLGSASYVARDVIKEKNIVEYTVEESPFDRFSKKLGASIAERIAMLVGFNGPVLR
;
A
#
# COMPACT_ATOMS: atom_id res chain seq x y z
N MET A 1 -21.00 -2.70 -20.61
CA MET A 1 -21.99 -1.63 -20.41
C MET A 1 -23.27 -1.87 -21.19
N GLU A 2 -23.18 -2.32 -22.45
CA GLU A 2 -24.33 -2.62 -23.31
C GLU A 2 -25.36 -3.59 -22.68
N LYS A 3 -24.90 -4.68 -22.04
CA LYS A 3 -25.78 -5.63 -21.31
C LYS A 3 -26.53 -5.03 -20.12
N LEU A 4 -26.05 -3.92 -19.56
CA LEU A 4 -26.65 -3.22 -18.42
C LEU A 4 -27.53 -2.04 -18.88
N GLY A 5 -27.65 -1.81 -20.20
CA GLY A 5 -28.38 -0.66 -20.75
C GLY A 5 -27.71 0.68 -20.45
N VAL A 6 -26.41 0.68 -20.13
CA VAL A 6 -25.66 1.91 -19.81
C VAL A 6 -24.94 2.41 -21.06
N ASP A 7 -25.23 3.65 -21.47
CA ASP A 7 -24.59 4.35 -22.58
C ASP A 7 -23.55 5.35 -22.05
N ARG A 8 -22.36 5.38 -22.67
CA ARG A 8 -21.26 6.27 -22.28
C ARG A 8 -21.04 7.34 -23.34
N ARG A 9 -21.22 8.61 -22.95
CA ARG A 9 -21.01 9.78 -23.79
C ARG A 9 -19.79 10.54 -23.31
N THR A 10 -18.82 10.75 -24.19
CA THR A 10 -17.56 11.42 -23.83
C THR A 10 -17.20 12.44 -24.89
N TYR A 11 -17.08 13.68 -24.45
CA TYR A 11 -16.71 14.83 -25.27
C TYR A 11 -15.38 15.34 -24.75
N THR A 12 -14.40 15.49 -25.61
CA THR A 12 -13.07 15.97 -25.23
C THR A 12 -12.57 17.02 -26.20
N SER A 13 -11.72 17.91 -25.70
CA SER A 13 -11.11 18.99 -26.48
C SER A 13 -9.75 18.60 -27.07
N GLY A 14 -9.43 17.31 -27.17
CA GLY A 14 -8.13 16.86 -27.67
C GLY A 14 -8.14 15.36 -27.95
N GLU A 15 -7.45 14.96 -29.01
CA GLU A 15 -7.57 13.64 -29.63
C GLU A 15 -7.33 12.49 -28.65
N HIS A 16 -6.36 12.63 -27.75
CA HIS A 16 -6.00 11.62 -26.76
C HIS A 16 -6.54 11.90 -25.35
N LYS A 17 -7.41 12.90 -25.12
CA LYS A 17 -7.88 13.22 -23.75
C LYS A 17 -8.78 12.15 -23.11
N ALA A 18 -9.11 11.09 -23.86
CA ALA A 18 -9.83 9.92 -23.37
C ALA A 18 -9.00 8.61 -23.41
N PHE A 19 -7.69 8.66 -23.68
CA PHE A 19 -6.87 7.50 -24.09
C PHE A 19 -6.64 6.37 -23.08
N LEU A 20 -7.16 6.46 -21.86
CA LEU A 20 -7.13 5.38 -20.86
C LEU A 20 -8.54 5.08 -20.32
N ASP A 21 -9.56 5.46 -21.07
CA ASP A 21 -10.92 5.17 -20.71
C ASP A 21 -11.21 3.66 -20.77
N PRO A 22 -11.64 3.02 -19.66
CA PRO A 22 -11.87 1.57 -19.61
C PRO A 22 -13.10 1.11 -20.41
N PHE A 23 -13.89 2.05 -20.96
CA PHE A 23 -15.11 1.75 -21.69
C PHE A 23 -14.96 1.95 -23.21
N GLN A 24 -13.78 2.38 -23.68
CA GLN A 24 -13.46 2.45 -25.09
C GLN A 24 -12.51 1.31 -25.50
N PRO A 25 -12.59 0.84 -26.76
CA PRO A 25 -11.59 -0.07 -27.30
C PRO A 25 -10.21 0.59 -27.26
N GLN A 26 -9.18 -0.19 -26.95
CA GLN A 26 -7.80 0.28 -26.99
C GLN A 26 -7.38 0.59 -28.43
N LYS A 27 -6.67 1.71 -28.63
CA LYS A 27 -6.03 2.04 -29.91
C LYS A 27 -4.55 1.66 -29.88
N ALA A 28 -4.03 1.15 -31.00
CA ALA A 28 -2.67 0.62 -31.05
C ALA A 28 -1.59 1.69 -30.84
N ASP A 29 -1.80 2.90 -31.37
CA ASP A 29 -0.93 4.06 -31.20
C ASP A 29 -0.88 4.54 -29.75
N GLU A 30 -2.04 4.65 -29.09
CA GLU A 30 -2.15 5.03 -27.67
C GLU A 30 -1.53 3.98 -26.74
N THR A 31 -1.74 2.68 -27.02
CA THR A 31 -1.11 1.59 -26.27
C THR A 31 0.41 1.60 -26.43
N GLN A 32 0.93 1.80 -27.64
CA GLN A 32 2.37 1.88 -27.86
C GLN A 32 2.99 3.11 -27.17
N PHE A 33 2.32 4.26 -27.25
CA PHE A 33 2.73 5.45 -26.51
C PHE A 33 2.77 5.17 -25.00
N TRP A 34 1.72 4.57 -24.45
CA TRP A 34 1.67 4.26 -23.02
C TRP A 34 2.73 3.25 -22.60
N GLN A 35 3.01 2.24 -23.42
CA GLN A 35 4.12 1.32 -23.18
C GLN A 35 5.46 2.07 -23.10
N SER A 36 5.69 3.06 -23.96
CA SER A 36 6.93 3.86 -23.90
C SER A 36 7.07 4.65 -22.58
N VAL A 37 5.95 5.11 -22.01
CA VAL A 37 5.92 5.79 -20.70
C VAL A 37 6.25 4.80 -19.59
N LEU A 38 5.66 3.60 -19.62
CA LEU A 38 5.95 2.52 -18.67
C LEU A 38 7.43 2.12 -18.72
N ASP A 39 7.96 1.88 -19.92
CA ASP A 39 9.37 1.49 -20.11
C ASP A 39 10.32 2.57 -19.61
N THR A 40 9.99 3.84 -19.87
CA THR A 40 10.81 4.97 -19.40
C THR A 40 10.81 5.07 -17.88
N THR A 41 9.64 4.94 -17.27
CA THR A 41 9.48 4.96 -15.81
C THR A 41 10.22 3.79 -15.15
N HIS A 42 10.11 2.59 -15.73
CA HIS A 42 10.82 1.40 -15.25
C HIS A 42 12.33 1.54 -15.34
N ARG A 43 12.87 2.05 -16.46
CA ARG A 43 14.30 2.35 -16.59
C ARG A 43 14.79 3.37 -15.55
N GLN A 44 14.01 4.42 -15.27
CA GLN A 44 14.35 5.42 -14.25
C GLN A 44 14.37 4.81 -12.84
N PHE A 45 13.40 3.95 -12.52
CA PHE A 45 13.37 3.20 -11.26
C PHE A 45 14.62 2.33 -11.10
N ILE A 46 14.94 1.53 -12.12
CA ILE A 46 16.14 0.68 -12.13
C ILE A 46 17.40 1.52 -11.90
N ALA A 47 17.54 2.63 -12.63
CA ALA A 47 18.70 3.51 -12.52
C ALA A 47 18.85 4.07 -11.09
N SER A 48 17.75 4.51 -10.48
CA SER A 48 17.73 5.04 -9.11
C SER A 48 18.14 3.97 -8.09
N VAL A 49 17.63 2.75 -8.23
CA VAL A 49 17.99 1.63 -7.34
C VAL A 49 19.47 1.26 -7.50
N LYS A 50 19.97 1.12 -8.74
CA LYS A 50 21.38 0.82 -9.00
C LYS A 50 22.30 1.90 -8.42
N GLN A 51 21.95 3.17 -8.61
CA GLN A 51 22.70 4.30 -8.04
C GLN A 51 22.72 4.26 -6.51
N GLY A 52 21.57 4.00 -5.87
CA GLY A 52 21.46 3.99 -4.41
C GLY A 52 22.14 2.77 -3.76
N ARG A 53 22.05 1.59 -4.38
CA ARG A 53 22.61 0.36 -3.82
C ARG A 53 24.08 0.13 -4.20
N GLY A 54 24.51 0.58 -5.38
CA GLY A 54 25.87 0.41 -5.88
C GLY A 54 26.27 -1.07 -5.96
N ASP A 55 27.52 -1.37 -5.62
CA ASP A 55 28.10 -2.71 -5.68
C ASP A 55 27.45 -3.73 -4.74
N ARG A 56 26.61 -3.28 -3.80
CA ARG A 56 25.84 -4.18 -2.92
C ARG A 56 24.78 -4.96 -3.69
N LEU A 57 24.22 -4.36 -4.75
CA LEU A 57 23.12 -4.94 -5.50
C LEU A 57 23.63 -6.09 -6.39
N LYS A 58 22.98 -7.25 -6.31
CA LYS A 58 23.37 -8.45 -7.09
C LYS A 58 22.59 -8.60 -8.39
N ASP A 59 22.34 -7.50 -9.11
CA ASP A 59 21.50 -7.51 -10.31
C ASP A 59 22.10 -8.27 -11.50
N LYS A 60 23.42 -8.41 -11.56
CA LYS A 60 24.11 -9.17 -12.62
C LYS A 60 23.78 -10.66 -12.57
N ASP A 61 23.63 -11.20 -11.37
CA ASP A 61 23.34 -12.63 -11.14
C ASP A 61 21.84 -12.90 -11.00
N HIS A 62 21.04 -11.83 -10.85
CA HIS A 62 19.59 -11.88 -10.58
C HIS A 62 18.81 -10.95 -11.53
N PRO A 63 18.66 -11.31 -12.82
CA PRO A 63 17.92 -10.51 -13.80
C PRO A 63 16.45 -10.28 -13.41
N GLU A 64 15.89 -11.17 -12.59
CA GLU A 64 14.53 -11.10 -12.07
C GLU A 64 14.29 -9.97 -11.06
N LEU A 65 15.32 -9.31 -10.54
CA LEU A 65 15.19 -8.25 -9.51
C LEU A 65 14.23 -7.12 -9.90
N PHE A 66 14.11 -6.83 -11.19
CA PHE A 66 13.29 -5.74 -11.71
C PHE A 66 12.03 -6.22 -12.45
N SER A 67 11.64 -7.48 -12.26
CA SER A 67 10.45 -8.08 -12.89
C SER A 67 9.11 -7.69 -12.24
N GLY A 68 9.15 -7.12 -11.03
CA GLY A 68 7.96 -6.86 -10.20
C GLY A 68 7.65 -7.96 -9.18
N LEU A 69 8.49 -9.00 -9.10
CA LEU A 69 8.42 -9.98 -8.02
C LEU A 69 8.70 -9.35 -6.65
N ILE A 70 8.15 -9.97 -5.62
CA ILE A 70 8.26 -9.53 -4.22
C ILE A 70 9.29 -10.40 -3.51
N TRP A 71 10.10 -9.77 -2.66
CA TRP A 71 11.14 -10.41 -1.88
C TRP A 71 10.85 -10.27 -0.39
N THR A 72 11.03 -11.34 0.37
CA THR A 72 11.03 -11.23 1.84
C THR A 72 12.26 -10.43 2.30
N GLY A 73 12.22 -9.92 3.54
CA GLY A 73 13.38 -9.22 4.10
C GLY A 73 14.66 -10.07 4.07
N GLU A 74 14.56 -11.36 4.39
CA GLU A 74 15.69 -12.30 4.38
C GLU A 74 16.29 -12.45 2.98
N GLN A 75 15.45 -12.60 1.95
CA GLN A 75 15.90 -12.65 0.55
C GLN A 75 16.54 -11.33 0.13
N ALA A 76 15.91 -10.21 0.50
CA ALA A 76 16.35 -8.87 0.13
C ALA A 76 17.75 -8.53 0.67
N VAL A 77 18.12 -9.04 1.85
CA VAL A 77 19.50 -8.93 2.36
C VAL A 77 20.47 -9.64 1.43
N GLY A 78 20.17 -10.90 1.08
CA GLY A 78 21.00 -11.70 0.18
C GLY A 78 21.17 -11.08 -1.22
N LEU A 79 20.13 -10.43 -1.72
CA LEU A 79 20.10 -9.73 -3.01
C LEU A 79 20.74 -8.32 -2.98
N GLY A 80 21.04 -7.81 -1.78
CA GLY A 80 21.59 -6.48 -1.58
C GLY A 80 20.59 -5.35 -1.79
N LEU A 81 19.29 -5.63 -1.74
CA LEU A 81 18.21 -4.64 -1.79
C LEU A 81 18.10 -3.84 -0.49
N VAL A 82 18.43 -4.47 0.64
CA VAL A 82 18.46 -3.84 1.97
C VAL A 82 19.77 -4.16 2.68
N ASP A 83 20.07 -3.42 3.75
CA ASP A 83 21.32 -3.57 4.50
C ASP A 83 21.25 -4.58 5.65
N GLY A 84 20.04 -4.92 6.08
CA GLY A 84 19.81 -5.84 7.18
C GLY A 84 18.35 -5.88 7.59
N LEU A 85 18.08 -6.67 8.62
CA LEU A 85 16.77 -6.75 9.27
C LEU A 85 16.78 -5.93 10.55
N GLY A 86 15.69 -5.22 10.83
CA GLY A 86 15.57 -4.42 12.04
C GLY A 86 14.16 -3.85 12.22
N SER A 87 13.88 -3.39 13.43
CA SER A 87 12.66 -2.65 13.75
C SER A 87 12.89 -1.14 13.64
N ALA A 88 11.81 -0.37 13.55
CA ALA A 88 11.89 1.10 13.59
C ALA A 88 12.62 1.60 14.86
N SER A 89 12.38 0.96 16.01
CA SER A 89 13.04 1.29 17.28
C SER A 89 14.54 1.01 17.25
N TYR A 90 14.98 -0.07 16.59
CA TYR A 90 16.40 -0.37 16.38
C TYR A 90 17.05 0.72 15.52
N VAL A 91 16.45 1.06 14.38
CA VAL A 91 16.99 2.09 13.47
C VAL A 91 17.07 3.45 14.18
N ALA A 92 16.02 3.87 14.89
CA ALA A 92 16.02 5.13 15.62
C ALA A 92 17.15 5.20 16.66
N ARG A 93 17.23 4.19 17.55
CA ARG A 93 18.20 4.17 18.65
C ARG A 93 19.63 3.97 18.18
N ASP A 94 19.85 3.02 17.27
CA ASP A 94 21.19 2.50 16.98
C ASP A 94 21.79 3.06 15.69
N VAL A 95 20.97 3.43 14.71
CA VAL A 95 21.42 3.97 13.42
C VAL A 95 21.34 5.49 13.39
N ILE A 96 20.17 6.05 13.67
CA ILE A 96 19.90 7.50 13.60
C ILE A 96 20.33 8.22 14.91
N LYS A 97 20.44 7.47 16.02
CA LYS A 97 20.72 7.99 17.37
C LYS A 97 19.64 8.95 17.90
N GLU A 98 18.41 8.81 17.42
CA GLU A 98 17.26 9.53 17.92
C GLU A 98 16.54 8.71 18.99
N LYS A 99 16.32 9.32 20.16
CA LYS A 99 15.69 8.66 21.31
C LYS A 99 14.19 8.94 21.36
N ASN A 100 13.75 10.06 20.79
CA ASN A 100 12.36 10.50 20.84
C ASN A 100 11.63 10.03 19.58
N ILE A 101 10.94 8.89 19.69
CA ILE A 101 10.04 8.41 18.63
C ILE A 101 8.65 8.96 18.94
N VAL A 102 8.09 9.73 18.00
CA VAL A 102 6.71 10.21 18.08
C VAL A 102 5.81 9.20 17.36
N GLU A 103 4.90 8.59 18.09
CA GLU A 103 3.91 7.70 17.53
C GLU A 103 2.61 8.48 17.25
N TYR A 104 2.22 8.53 15.97
CA TYR A 104 0.98 9.16 15.53
C TYR A 104 -0.21 8.18 15.49
N THR A 105 -0.02 6.94 15.95
CA THR A 105 -1.10 5.97 16.09
C THR A 105 -2.14 6.54 17.04
N VAL A 106 -3.39 6.66 16.56
CA VAL A 106 -4.49 7.11 17.41
C VAL A 106 -4.80 6.00 18.41
N GLU A 107 -4.30 6.16 19.63
CA GLU A 107 -4.66 5.26 20.74
C GLU A 107 -5.82 5.81 21.54
N GLU A 108 -6.72 4.92 21.96
CA GLU A 108 -7.72 5.26 22.96
C GLU A 108 -7.03 5.59 24.29
N SER A 109 -7.39 6.73 24.89
CA SER A 109 -6.84 7.09 26.19
C SER A 109 -7.24 6.04 27.25
N PRO A 110 -6.48 5.92 28.36
CA PRO A 110 -6.87 5.03 29.46
C PRO A 110 -8.30 5.30 29.98
N PHE A 111 -8.73 6.57 29.96
CA PHE A 111 -10.08 6.98 30.37
C PHE A 111 -11.14 6.55 29.36
N ASP A 112 -10.86 6.64 28.05
CA ASP A 112 -11.78 6.18 27.01
C ASP A 112 -11.98 4.67 27.08
N ARG A 113 -10.90 3.91 27.27
CA ARG A 113 -10.95 2.45 27.44
C ARG A 113 -11.74 2.07 28.69
N PHE A 114 -11.55 2.80 29.79
CA PHE A 114 -12.33 2.60 31.01
C PHE A 114 -13.82 2.90 30.78
N SER A 115 -14.14 4.07 30.23
CA SER A 115 -15.50 4.53 30.01
C SER A 115 -16.27 3.62 29.05
N LYS A 116 -15.60 3.12 28.00
CA LYS A 116 -16.16 2.10 27.10
C LYS A 116 -16.49 0.80 27.82
N LYS A 117 -15.58 0.29 28.66
CA LYS A 117 -15.82 -0.94 29.44
C LYS A 117 -16.95 -0.77 30.46
N LEU A 118 -16.96 0.37 31.16
CA LEU A 118 -18.02 0.72 32.10
C LEU A 118 -19.37 0.85 31.39
N GLY A 119 -19.43 1.63 30.32
CA GLY A 119 -20.63 1.82 29.50
C GLY A 119 -21.17 0.52 28.94
N ALA A 120 -20.30 -0.36 28.43
CA ALA A 120 -20.67 -1.69 27.97
C ALA A 120 -21.29 -2.54 29.10
N SER A 121 -20.66 -2.57 30.29
CA SER A 121 -21.19 -3.35 31.43
C SER A 121 -22.53 -2.83 31.96
N ILE A 122 -22.75 -1.51 31.91
CA ILE A 122 -24.01 -0.88 32.31
C ILE A 122 -25.08 -1.19 31.26
N ALA A 123 -24.76 -1.06 29.98
CA ALA A 123 -25.68 -1.40 28.89
C ALA A 123 -26.11 -2.87 28.92
N GLU A 124 -25.17 -3.79 29.20
CA GLU A 124 -25.45 -5.22 29.36
C GLU A 124 -26.41 -5.48 30.53
N ARG A 125 -26.21 -4.82 31.68
CA ARG A 125 -27.11 -4.93 32.83
C ARG A 125 -28.49 -4.35 32.57
N ILE A 126 -28.58 -3.21 31.88
CA ILE A 126 -29.85 -2.61 31.48
C ILE A 126 -30.58 -3.52 30.48
N ALA A 127 -29.87 -4.07 29.50
CA ALA A 127 -30.44 -5.03 28.55
C ALA A 127 -31.04 -6.26 29.26
N MET A 128 -30.35 -6.81 30.26
CA MET A 128 -30.88 -7.90 31.11
C MET A 128 -32.14 -7.50 31.89
N LEU A 129 -32.16 -6.30 32.49
CA LEU A 129 -33.30 -5.83 33.30
C LEU A 129 -34.55 -5.50 32.47
N VAL A 130 -34.36 -5.01 31.25
CA VAL A 130 -35.46 -4.66 30.32
C VAL A 130 -35.89 -5.86 29.46
N GLY A 131 -35.31 -7.05 29.71
CA GLY A 131 -35.68 -8.30 29.03
C GLY A 131 -35.23 -8.39 27.58
N PHE A 132 -34.23 -7.60 27.19
CA PHE A 132 -33.69 -7.60 25.83
C PHE A 132 -32.63 -8.71 25.68
N ASN A 133 -33.07 -9.91 25.29
CA ASN A 133 -32.18 -10.98 24.83
C ASN A 133 -31.68 -10.65 23.41
N GLY A 134 -30.62 -9.83 23.31
CA GLY A 134 -29.89 -9.65 22.06
C GLY A 134 -29.36 -11.00 21.52
N PRO A 135 -29.16 -11.15 20.21
CA PRO A 135 -28.73 -12.42 19.63
C PRO A 135 -27.37 -12.83 20.21
N VAL A 136 -27.30 -14.07 20.69
CA VAL A 136 -26.05 -14.71 21.11
C VAL A 136 -25.21 -14.92 19.85
N LEU A 137 -24.25 -14.03 19.60
CA LEU A 137 -23.24 -14.25 18.57
C LEU A 137 -22.30 -15.36 19.07
N ARG A 138 -22.31 -16.50 18.36
CA ARG A 138 -21.33 -17.57 18.47
C ARG A 138 -20.08 -17.22 17.68
#